data_AF-A0A0P0Z9E5-F1
#
_entry.id   AF-A0A0P0Z9E5-F1
#
_cell.length_a   1.000
_cell.length_b   1.000
_cell.length_c   1.000
_cell.angle_alpha   90.00
_cell.angle_beta   90.00
_cell.angle_gamma   90.00
#
_symmetry.space_group_name_H-M   'P 1'
#
loop_
_entity.id
_entity.type
_entity.pdbx_description
1 polymer ?
#
loop_
_entity_poly.entity_id
_entity_poly.type
_entity_poly.pdbx_seq_one_letter_code
_entity_poly.pdbx_strand_id
1 'polypeptide(L)'
;MIRLPSSFALAAWSGFHAVTALTQLTATSGREVLFGVPLDPPAAGGAEQGLLVVLSMGAAAIPAAALFHIHSRDAETVRRGEGLAFVGLGISFAFVLAALLFDAPFASVVSRVDLALWSVALTVLAFAFDNCLFAPDEPEDEMELRRALLALDASIPRQPRGGELPGTSEKRG
;
A
#
# COMPACT_ATOMS: atom_id res chain seq x y z
N MET A 1 -4.62 -11.09 -5.29
CA MET A 1 -3.48 -10.61 -6.11
C MET A 1 -2.48 -9.92 -5.20
N ILE A 2 -1.17 -10.07 -5.43
CA ILE A 2 -0.13 -9.43 -4.61
C ILE A 2 0.08 -8.01 -5.14
N ARG A 3 -0.24 -6.98 -4.33
CA ARG A 3 0.01 -5.57 -4.68
C ARG A 3 1.47 -5.20 -4.43
N LEU A 4 2.34 -5.65 -5.32
CA LEU A 4 3.79 -5.42 -5.26
C LEU A 4 4.18 -3.93 -5.14
N PRO A 5 3.61 -2.99 -5.92
CA PRO A 5 4.00 -1.59 -5.87
C PRO A 5 3.68 -0.91 -4.53
N SER A 6 2.45 -1.07 -4.02
CA SER A 6 2.03 -0.47 -2.75
C SER A 6 2.78 -1.07 -1.56
N SER A 7 3.06 -2.38 -1.58
CA SER A 7 3.91 -3.02 -0.58
C SER A 7 5.34 -2.46 -0.57
N PHE A 8 5.91 -2.19 -1.74
CA PHE A 8 7.24 -1.59 -1.83
C PHE A 8 7.26 -0.16 -1.29
N ALA A 9 6.23 0.64 -1.57
CA ALA A 9 6.10 1.99 -1.02
C ALA A 9 5.96 1.98 0.52
N LEU A 10 5.15 1.08 1.07
CA LEU A 10 5.01 0.94 2.53
C LEU A 10 6.32 0.52 3.19
N ALA A 11 7.06 -0.41 2.57
CA ALA A 11 8.35 -0.85 3.07
C ALA A 11 9.39 0.27 3.05
N ALA A 12 9.39 1.10 2.00
CA ALA A 12 10.26 2.27 1.91
C ALA A 12 9.98 3.27 3.05
N TRP A 13 8.71 3.58 3.32
CA TRP A 13 8.33 4.46 4.44
C TRP A 13 8.69 3.89 5.81
N SER A 14 8.44 2.60 6.05
CA SER A 14 8.90 1.95 7.29
C SER A 14 10.41 2.02 7.44
N GLY A 15 11.17 1.79 6.36
CA GLY A 15 12.62 1.90 6.35
C GLY A 15 13.12 3.31 6.65
N PHE A 16 12.52 4.32 6.02
CA PHE A 16 12.83 5.74 6.26
C PHE A 16 12.70 6.11 7.74
N HIS A 17 11.55 5.79 8.35
CA HIS A 17 11.31 6.08 9.76
C HIS A 17 12.24 5.27 10.70
N ALA A 18 12.51 4.02 10.37
CA ALA A 18 13.42 3.18 11.15
C ALA A 18 14.86 3.71 11.12
N VAL A 19 15.37 4.11 9.96
CA VAL A 19 16.70 4.71 9.82
C VAL A 19 16.77 6.05 10.55
N THR A 20 15.72 6.86 10.46
CA THR A 20 15.61 8.14 11.19
C THR A 20 15.71 7.90 12.70
N ALA A 21 14.90 7.00 13.24
CA ALA A 21 14.93 6.65 14.67
C ALA A 21 16.29 6.07 15.10
N LEU A 22 16.87 5.17 14.29
CA LEU A 22 18.14 4.53 14.61
C LEU A 22 19.29 5.55 14.62
N THR A 23 19.29 6.50 13.69
CA THR A 23 20.30 7.58 13.62
C THR A 23 20.25 8.45 14.88
N GLN A 24 19.05 8.83 15.32
CA GLN A 24 18.87 9.55 16.59
C GLN A 24 19.32 8.71 17.77
N LEU A 25 18.99 7.41 17.82
CA LEU A 25 19.43 6.52 18.91
C LEU A 25 20.96 6.37 18.94
N THR A 26 21.62 6.16 17.80
CA THR A 26 23.07 6.03 17.74
C THR A 26 23.78 7.29 18.21
N ALA A 27 23.21 8.46 17.91
CA ALA A 27 23.78 9.71 18.38
C ALA A 27 23.68 9.91 19.91
N THR A 28 22.70 9.30 20.59
CA THR A 28 22.68 9.31 22.07
C THR A 28 23.83 8.50 22.69
N SER A 29 24.38 7.54 21.95
CA SER A 29 25.49 6.71 22.44
C SER A 29 26.87 7.37 22.35
N GLY A 30 26.95 8.61 21.81
CA GLY A 30 28.21 9.33 21.62
C GLY A 30 29.14 8.66 20.59
N ARG A 31 28.64 7.71 19.81
CA ARG A 31 29.39 7.07 18.73
C ARG A 31 29.33 7.92 17.48
N GLU A 32 30.50 8.28 16.96
CA GLU A 32 30.65 9.01 15.70
C GLU A 32 30.91 8.08 14.51
N VAL A 33 31.20 6.79 14.78
CA VAL A 33 31.53 5.78 13.76
C VAL A 33 30.90 4.44 14.13
N LEU A 34 30.31 3.75 13.14
CA LEU A 34 29.80 2.39 13.27
C LEU A 34 30.37 1.53 12.13
N PHE A 35 31.06 0.43 12.47
CA PHE A 35 31.72 -0.46 11.49
C PHE A 35 32.64 0.25 10.47
N GLY A 36 33.32 1.33 10.89
CA GLY A 36 34.21 2.11 10.02
C GLY A 36 33.50 3.13 9.12
N VAL A 37 32.17 3.24 9.22
CA VAL A 37 31.37 4.25 8.51
C VAL A 37 31.06 5.41 9.47
N PRO A 38 31.33 6.67 9.08
CA PRO A 38 30.96 7.82 9.90
C PRO A 38 29.44 7.86 10.04
N LEU A 39 28.98 8.05 11.27
CA LEU A 39 27.57 8.24 11.57
C LEU A 39 27.20 9.69 11.30
N ASP A 40 25.99 9.86 10.78
CA ASP A 40 25.43 11.20 10.62
C ASP A 40 25.22 11.87 11.99
N PRO A 41 25.40 13.19 12.06
CA PRO A 41 25.16 13.93 13.29
C PRO A 41 23.68 13.78 13.72
N PRO A 42 23.40 13.75 15.04
CA PRO A 42 22.03 13.78 15.54
C PRO A 42 21.32 14.98 14.96
N ALA A 43 20.11 14.73 14.49
CA ALA A 43 19.33 15.80 13.93
C ALA A 43 18.61 16.61 15.04
N ALA A 44 18.32 16.00 16.20
CA ALA A 44 17.83 16.69 17.39
C ALA A 44 18.68 16.33 18.62
N GLY A 45 18.77 17.26 19.60
CA GLY A 45 19.49 17.05 20.85
C GLY A 45 18.56 17.01 22.07
N GLY A 46 19.01 16.38 23.16
CA GLY A 46 18.29 16.42 24.45
C GLY A 46 16.92 15.75 24.41
N ALA A 47 15.90 16.37 25.01
CA ALA A 47 14.55 15.79 25.13
C ALA A 47 13.84 15.63 23.77
N GLU A 48 14.14 16.51 22.81
CA GLU A 48 13.58 16.48 21.45
C GLU A 48 14.01 15.24 20.67
N GLN A 49 15.22 14.74 20.93
CA GLN A 49 15.74 13.52 20.34
C GLN A 49 14.90 12.30 20.73
N GLY A 50 14.53 12.19 22.02
CA GLY A 50 13.67 11.12 22.52
C GLY A 50 12.27 11.16 21.90
N LEU A 51 11.69 12.35 21.80
CA LEU A 51 10.39 12.56 21.14
C LEU A 51 10.44 12.11 19.68
N LEU A 52 11.49 12.49 18.94
CA LEU A 52 11.61 12.15 17.53
C LEU A 52 11.77 10.65 17.29
N VAL A 53 12.53 9.96 18.15
CA VAL A 53 12.64 8.48 18.13
C VAL A 53 11.27 7.84 18.30
N VAL A 54 10.51 8.25 19.33
CA VAL A 54 9.19 7.67 19.62
C VAL A 54 8.23 7.89 18.47
N LEU A 55 8.17 9.11 17.93
CA LEU A 55 7.28 9.43 16.82
C LEU A 55 7.68 8.67 15.54
N SER A 56 8.97 8.59 15.23
CA SER A 56 9.45 7.87 14.05
C SER A 56 9.19 6.37 14.17
N MET A 57 9.46 5.74 15.32
CA MET A 57 9.15 4.32 15.52
C MET A 57 7.65 4.04 15.47
N GLY A 58 6.83 4.92 16.05
CA GLY A 58 5.38 4.83 15.95
C GLY A 58 4.89 4.95 14.51
N ALA A 59 5.42 5.92 13.76
CA ALA A 59 5.12 6.11 12.34
C ALA A 59 5.59 4.93 11.48
N ALA A 60 6.72 4.28 11.82
CA ALA A 60 7.20 3.08 11.12
C ALA A 60 6.30 1.84 11.33
N ALA A 61 5.70 1.72 12.51
CA ALA A 61 4.88 0.58 12.89
C ALA A 61 3.57 0.50 12.09
N ILE A 62 3.00 1.64 11.70
CA ILE A 62 1.72 1.69 10.99
C ILE A 62 1.83 1.10 9.56
N PRO A 63 2.77 1.54 8.69
CA PRO A 63 2.99 0.91 7.39
C PRO A 63 3.47 -0.55 7.50
N ALA A 64 4.23 -0.90 8.55
CA ALA A 64 4.65 -2.28 8.79
C ALA A 64 3.46 -3.18 9.14
N ALA A 65 2.54 -2.69 9.98
CA ALA A 65 1.29 -3.39 10.29
C ALA A 65 0.38 -3.49 9.04
N ALA A 66 0.30 -2.42 8.25
CA ALA A 66 -0.42 -2.42 6.98
C ALA A 66 0.11 -3.51 6.05
N LEU A 67 1.44 -3.60 5.89
CA LEU A 67 2.12 -4.65 5.14
C LEU A 67 1.76 -6.05 5.63
N PHE A 68 1.78 -6.26 6.95
CA PHE A 68 1.41 -7.56 7.54
C PHE A 68 -0.03 -7.95 7.19
N HIS A 69 -0.97 -6.99 7.28
CA HIS A 69 -2.38 -7.25 7.00
C HIS A 69 -2.71 -7.41 5.51
N ILE A 70 -2.05 -6.66 4.62
CA ILE A 70 -2.27 -6.73 3.16
C ILE A 70 -1.86 -8.10 2.58
N HIS A 71 -0.92 -8.80 3.22
CA HIS A 71 -0.49 -10.14 2.81
C HIS A 71 -1.29 -11.27 3.49
N SER A 72 -2.36 -10.95 4.22
CA SER A 72 -3.26 -11.95 4.79
C SER A 72 -4.06 -12.68 3.70
N ARG A 73 -4.50 -13.91 4.01
CA ARG A 73 -5.41 -14.68 3.15
C ARG A 73 -6.88 -14.29 3.30
N ASP A 74 -7.22 -13.58 4.39
CA ASP A 74 -8.57 -13.16 4.68
C ASP A 74 -8.87 -11.75 4.10
N ALA A 75 -9.94 -11.64 3.32
CA ALA A 75 -10.33 -10.42 2.63
C ALA A 75 -10.70 -9.28 3.58
N GLU A 76 -11.30 -9.57 4.74
CA GLU A 76 -11.61 -8.55 5.74
C GLU A 76 -10.33 -7.96 6.33
N THR A 77 -9.37 -8.83 6.66
CA THR A 77 -8.04 -8.42 7.14
C THR A 77 -7.28 -7.60 6.11
N VAL A 78 -7.35 -7.96 4.81
CA VAL A 78 -6.71 -7.19 3.73
C VAL A 78 -7.27 -5.77 3.65
N ARG A 79 -8.60 -5.59 3.70
CA ARG A 79 -9.23 -4.25 3.68
C ARG A 79 -8.79 -3.38 4.87
N ARG A 80 -8.64 -3.96 6.05
CA ARG A 80 -8.08 -3.24 7.22
C ARG A 80 -6.62 -2.83 6.97
N GLY A 81 -5.84 -3.71 6.34
CA GLY A 81 -4.48 -3.42 5.91
C GLY A 81 -4.39 -2.26 4.92
N GLU A 82 -5.29 -2.20 3.94
CA GLU A 82 -5.39 -1.07 3.00
C GLU A 82 -5.69 0.25 3.73
N GLY A 83 -6.65 0.24 4.67
CA GLY A 83 -6.95 1.40 5.51
C GLY A 83 -5.73 1.88 6.30
N LEU A 84 -5.00 0.94 6.93
CA LEU A 84 -3.76 1.25 7.65
C LEU A 84 -2.66 1.76 6.72
N ALA A 85 -2.60 1.29 5.48
CA ALA A 85 -1.64 1.78 4.49
C ALA A 85 -1.88 3.26 4.20
N PHE A 86 -3.12 3.68 3.94
CA PHE A 86 -3.45 5.09 3.71
C PHE A 86 -3.10 5.97 4.91
N VAL A 87 -3.42 5.50 6.13
CA VAL A 87 -3.08 6.22 7.36
C VAL A 87 -1.56 6.33 7.53
N GLY A 88 -0.83 5.23 7.33
CA GLY A 88 0.62 5.19 7.45
C GLY A 88 1.31 6.10 6.44
N LEU A 89 0.85 6.10 5.18
CA LEU A 89 1.33 7.01 4.14
C LEU A 89 1.04 8.47 4.51
N GLY A 90 -0.18 8.78 4.96
CA GLY A 90 -0.58 10.13 5.35
C GLY A 90 0.26 10.68 6.51
N ILE A 91 0.49 9.88 7.56
CA ILE A 91 1.35 10.25 8.70
C ILE A 91 2.79 10.48 8.22
N SER A 92 3.28 9.61 7.33
CA SER A 92 4.65 9.72 6.82
C SER A 92 4.86 10.97 5.96
N PHE A 93 3.88 11.30 5.11
CA PHE A 93 3.87 12.57 4.37
C PHE A 93 3.79 13.78 5.30
N ALA A 94 2.93 13.73 6.33
CA ALA A 94 2.84 14.80 7.31
C ALA A 94 4.17 15.01 8.05
N PHE A 95 4.92 13.94 8.31
CA PHE A 95 6.26 14.00 8.90
C PHE A 95 7.26 14.75 8.01
N VAL A 96 7.31 14.41 6.72
CA VAL A 96 8.17 15.10 5.75
C VAL A 96 7.73 16.56 5.56
N LEU A 97 6.42 16.81 5.49
CA LEU A 97 5.90 18.18 5.36
C LEU A 97 6.21 19.02 6.60
N ALA A 98 6.03 18.46 7.81
CA ALA A 98 6.39 19.13 9.05
C ALA A 98 7.88 19.47 9.07
N ALA A 99 8.73 18.58 8.57
CA ALA A 99 10.16 18.82 8.48
C ALA A 99 10.54 19.92 7.47
N LEU A 100 9.73 20.14 6.43
CA LEU A 100 9.95 21.24 5.49
C LEU A 100 9.41 22.58 5.99
N LEU A 101 8.37 22.56 6.84
CA LEU A 101 7.65 23.76 7.28
C LEU A 101 8.10 24.29 8.64
N PHE A 102 8.69 23.44 9.49
CA PHE A 102 9.06 23.79 10.86
C PHE A 102 10.55 23.56 11.10
N ASP A 103 11.12 24.35 12.01
CA ASP A 103 12.50 24.21 12.48
C ASP A 103 12.67 22.95 13.36
N ALA A 104 13.76 22.87 14.13
CA ALA A 104 13.95 21.81 15.12
C ALA A 104 12.69 21.62 15.99
N PRO A 105 12.28 20.38 16.27
CA PRO A 105 12.97 19.12 15.96
C PRO A 105 12.60 18.51 14.60
N PHE A 106 11.68 19.11 13.84
CA PHE A 106 11.14 18.49 12.62
C PHE A 106 12.06 18.64 11.42
N ALA A 107 12.70 19.79 11.22
CA ALA A 107 13.71 20.01 10.17
C ALA A 107 14.77 18.90 10.10
N SER A 108 14.99 18.28 11.25
CA SER A 108 15.98 17.26 11.49
C SER A 108 15.64 15.87 10.91
N VAL A 109 14.36 15.60 10.67
CA VAL A 109 13.87 14.40 9.97
C VAL A 109 14.36 14.34 8.52
N VAL A 110 14.62 15.50 7.92
CA VAL A 110 15.04 15.65 6.52
C VAL A 110 16.58 15.66 6.38
N SER A 111 17.34 15.33 7.43
CA SER A 111 18.79 15.07 7.31
C SER A 111 19.11 13.99 6.25
N ARG A 112 18.12 13.13 5.95
CA ARG A 112 18.10 12.17 4.85
C ARG A 112 17.06 12.56 3.78
N VAL A 113 17.24 13.73 3.17
CA VAL A 113 16.40 14.24 2.06
C VAL A 113 16.25 13.20 0.96
N ASP A 114 17.33 12.45 0.69
CA ASP A 114 17.39 11.38 -0.29
C ASP A 114 16.37 10.27 0.02
N LEU A 115 16.33 9.75 1.25
CA LEU A 115 15.38 8.70 1.65
C LEU A 115 13.93 9.21 1.66
N ALA A 116 13.71 10.45 2.07
CA ALA A 116 12.39 11.08 2.01
C ALA A 116 11.91 11.22 0.55
N LEU A 117 12.77 11.70 -0.34
CA LEU A 117 12.48 11.85 -1.77
C LEU A 117 12.19 10.50 -2.43
N TRP A 118 13.00 9.48 -2.14
CA TRP A 118 12.77 8.11 -2.62
C TRP A 118 11.42 7.56 -2.14
N SER A 119 11.09 7.75 -0.86
CA SER A 119 9.81 7.29 -0.30
C SER A 119 8.60 7.98 -0.96
N VAL A 120 8.70 9.29 -1.21
CA VAL A 120 7.68 10.04 -1.95
C VAL A 120 7.58 9.56 -3.40
N ALA A 121 8.70 9.44 -4.10
CA ALA A 121 8.74 8.99 -5.49
C ALA A 121 8.15 7.58 -5.65
N LEU A 122 8.48 6.65 -4.73
CA LEU A 122 7.94 5.30 -4.72
C LEU A 122 6.45 5.27 -4.39
N THR A 123 5.96 6.22 -3.58
CA THR A 123 4.53 6.36 -3.33
C THR A 123 3.79 6.83 -4.57
N VAL A 124 4.32 7.85 -5.26
CA VAL A 124 3.75 8.33 -6.53
C VAL A 124 3.77 7.21 -7.58
N LEU A 125 4.86 6.46 -7.66
CA LEU A 125 4.98 5.32 -8.55
C LEU A 125 3.97 4.22 -8.22
N ALA A 126 3.81 3.89 -6.93
CA ALA A 126 2.81 2.93 -6.48
C ALA A 126 1.38 3.39 -6.82
N PHE A 127 1.05 4.66 -6.59
CA PHE A 127 -0.24 5.23 -6.99
C PHE A 127 -0.44 5.19 -8.51
N ALA A 128 0.58 5.53 -9.31
CA ALA A 128 0.50 5.49 -10.75
C ALA A 128 0.27 4.05 -11.26
N PHE A 129 1.00 3.07 -10.71
CA PHE A 129 0.78 1.67 -11.07
C PHE A 129 -0.57 1.14 -10.58
N ASP A 130 -0.98 1.46 -9.35
CA ASP A 130 -2.26 1.01 -8.82
C ASP A 130 -3.43 1.61 -9.63
N ASN A 131 -3.34 2.87 -10.08
CA ASN A 131 -4.39 3.47 -10.91
C ASN A 131 -4.31 3.13 -12.40
N CYS A 132 -3.12 2.85 -12.95
CA CYS A 132 -2.97 2.52 -14.37
C CYS A 132 -3.10 1.03 -14.68
N LEU A 133 -2.70 0.13 -13.77
CA LEU A 133 -2.81 -1.33 -13.96
C LEU A 133 -4.08 -1.91 -13.33
N PHE A 134 -4.61 -1.27 -12.28
CA PHE A 134 -5.83 -1.67 -11.61
C PHE A 134 -6.85 -0.54 -11.62
N ALA A 135 -6.88 0.22 -12.73
CA ALA A 135 -8.03 1.05 -13.04
C ALA A 135 -9.28 0.20 -12.74
N PRO A 136 -10.17 0.66 -11.85
CA PRO A 136 -11.35 -0.11 -11.53
C PRO A 136 -12.02 -0.39 -12.86
N ASP A 137 -12.24 -1.67 -13.19
CA ASP A 137 -13.22 -2.03 -14.22
C ASP A 137 -14.45 -1.19 -13.86
N GLU A 138 -14.79 -0.22 -14.70
CA GLU A 138 -15.89 0.67 -14.36
C GLU A 138 -17.12 -0.24 -14.18
N PRO A 139 -17.98 -0.01 -13.19
CA PRO A 139 -19.18 -0.82 -13.04
C PRO A 139 -20.06 -0.80 -14.31
N GLU A 140 -19.85 0.20 -15.17
CA GLU A 140 -20.40 0.28 -16.52
C GLU A 140 -19.78 -0.77 -17.47
N ASP A 141 -18.47 -1.02 -17.42
CA ASP A 141 -17.79 -2.07 -18.22
C ASP A 141 -18.25 -3.48 -17.86
N GLU A 142 -18.50 -3.78 -16.57
CA GLU A 142 -19.00 -5.10 -16.17
C GLU A 142 -20.46 -5.31 -16.66
N MET A 143 -21.27 -4.24 -16.68
CA MET A 143 -22.63 -4.26 -17.19
C MET A 143 -22.68 -4.30 -18.72
N GLU A 144 -21.76 -3.62 -19.40
CA GLU A 144 -21.56 -3.69 -20.84
C GLU A 144 -21.03 -5.06 -21.29
N LEU A 145 -20.08 -5.64 -20.55
CA LEU A 145 -19.60 -7.00 -20.77
C LEU A 145 -20.72 -8.02 -20.55
N ARG A 146 -21.53 -7.89 -19.49
CA ARG A 146 -22.72 -8.74 -19.29
C ARG A 146 -23.73 -8.58 -20.43
N ARG A 147 -23.97 -7.35 -20.91
CA ARG A 147 -24.85 -7.12 -22.08
C ARG A 147 -24.28 -7.74 -23.35
N ALA A 148 -22.98 -7.59 -23.59
CA ALA A 148 -22.29 -8.17 -24.73
C ALA A 148 -22.34 -9.70 -24.69
N LEU A 149 -22.12 -10.32 -23.52
CA LEU A 149 -22.22 -11.76 -23.33
C LEU A 149 -23.66 -12.28 -23.52
N LEU A 150 -24.67 -11.55 -23.04
CA LEU A 150 -26.08 -11.89 -23.26
C LEU A 150 -26.49 -11.76 -24.73
N ALA A 151 -25.99 -10.74 -25.43
CA ALA A 151 -26.21 -10.57 -26.87
C ALA A 151 -25.51 -11.68 -27.66
N LEU A 152 -24.32 -12.11 -27.23
CA LEU A 152 -23.60 -13.24 -27.82
C LEU A 152 -24.38 -14.55 -27.63
N ASP A 153 -24.84 -14.85 -26.41
CA ASP A 153 -25.64 -16.05 -26.12
C ASP A 153 -26.96 -16.07 -26.89
N ALA A 154 -27.59 -14.91 -27.09
CA ALA A 154 -28.78 -14.76 -27.92
C ALA A 154 -28.50 -14.93 -29.43
N SER A 155 -27.26 -14.66 -29.87
CA SER A 155 -26.84 -14.81 -31.27
C SER A 155 -26.44 -16.22 -31.66
N ILE A 156 -26.21 -17.12 -30.69
CA ILE A 156 -25.94 -18.53 -30.93
C ILE A 156 -27.25 -19.21 -31.36
N PRO A 157 -27.36 -19.72 -32.61
CA PRO A 157 -28.57 -20.39 -33.05
C PRO A 157 -28.78 -21.64 -32.20
N ARG A 158 -29.79 -21.61 -31.33
CA ARG A 158 -30.21 -22.80 -30.59
C ARG A 158 -30.75 -23.79 -31.61
N GLN A 159 -29.95 -24.80 -31.96
CA GLN A 159 -30.41 -25.93 -32.73
C GLN A 159 -31.68 -26.48 -32.05
N PRO A 160 -32.80 -26.61 -32.75
CA PRO A 160 -33.97 -27.26 -32.19
C PRO A 160 -33.54 -28.66 -31.78
N ARG A 161 -33.72 -28.99 -30.49
CA ARG A 161 -33.60 -30.38 -30.01
C ARG A 161 -34.62 -31.20 -30.79
N GLY A 162 -34.15 -31.84 -31.86
CA GLY A 162 -34.90 -32.88 -32.56
C GLY A 162 -35.14 -34.02 -31.59
N GLY A 163 -36.34 -34.07 -31.01
CA GLY A 163 -36.64 -35.03 -29.96
C GLY A 163 -38.06 -34.96 -29.43
N GLU A 164 -39.03 -34.50 -30.22
CA GLU A 164 -40.44 -34.80 -29.98
C GLU A 164 -40.90 -35.78 -31.07
N LEU A 165 -40.78 -37.07 -30.79
CA LEU A 165 -41.48 -38.10 -31.56
C LEU A 165 -42.94 -38.14 -31.09
N PRO A 166 -43.92 -38.13 -32.01
CA PRO A 166 -45.35 -38.07 -31.66
C PRO A 166 -45.81 -39.39 -31.04
N GLY A 167 -46.68 -39.26 -30.04
CA GLY A 167 -47.04 -40.32 -29.11
C GLY A 167 -47.72 -41.55 -29.70
N THR A 168 -47.47 -42.68 -29.03
CA THR A 168 -48.34 -43.85 -29.07
C THR A 168 -49.22 -43.85 -27.82
N SER A 169 -50.48 -43.45 -28.00
CA SER A 169 -51.56 -43.68 -27.04
C SER A 169 -51.92 -45.16 -27.07
N GLU A 170 -51.45 -45.92 -26.08
CA GLU A 170 -51.89 -47.29 -25.86
C GLU A 170 -53.03 -47.29 -24.82
N LYS A 171 -54.27 -47.41 -25.32
CA LYS A 171 -55.46 -47.72 -24.52
C LYS A 171 -55.29 -49.12 -23.93
N ARG A 172 -55.29 -49.24 -22.59
CA ARG A 172 -55.62 -50.49 -21.91
C ARG A 172 -57.08 -50.43 -21.45
N GLY A 173 -57.86 -51.39 -21.94
CA GLY A 173 -59.14 -51.79 -21.35
C GLY A 173 -58.95 -52.80 -20.23
#